data_AF-A0A8E3B2H8-F1
#
_entry.id   AF-A0A8E3B2H8-F1
#
_cell.length_a   1.000
_cell.length_b   1.000
_cell.length_c   1.000
_cell.angle_alpha   90.00
_cell.angle_beta   90.00
_cell.angle_gamma   90.00
#
_symmetry.space_group_name_H-M   'P 1'
#
loop_
_entity.id
_entity.type
_entity.pdbx_description
1 polymer ?
#
loop_
_entity_poly.entity_id
_entity_poly.type
_entity_poly.pdbx_seq_one_letter_code
_entity_poly.pdbx_strand_id
1 'polypeptide(L)'
;MTTKFQILTTQDFTDVGNVGVGLFICGPIFSGLCYVWLLSEMSNSSYDQHVGLPWAMIFLGGIANLLGFPMMLVGRKYEHIAAPLAEQAKKTNEGW
;
A
#
# COMPACT_ATOMS: atom_id res chain seq x y z
N MET A 1 -6.71 44.53 -8.97
CA MET A 1 -7.12 43.84 -7.73
C MET A 1 -6.98 42.34 -8.00
N THR A 2 -6.05 41.65 -7.34
CA THR A 2 -5.70 40.26 -7.68
C THR A 2 -6.28 39.31 -6.65
N THR A 3 -7.33 38.57 -7.03
CA THR A 3 -7.94 37.56 -6.16
C THR A 3 -7.03 36.34 -6.07
N LYS A 4 -6.56 36.01 -4.87
CA LYS A 4 -5.74 34.81 -4.64
C LYS A 4 -6.65 33.62 -4.32
N PHE A 5 -6.50 32.53 -5.05
CA PHE A 5 -7.16 31.25 -4.80
C PHE A 5 -6.16 30.29 -4.15
N GLN A 6 -6.62 29.51 -3.17
CA GLN A 6 -5.88 28.34 -2.68
C GLN A 6 -6.61 27.09 -3.15
N ILE A 7 -5.84 26.16 -3.70
CA ILE A 7 -6.33 24.85 -4.10
C ILE A 7 -5.84 23.87 -3.04
N LEU A 8 -6.75 23.42 -2.17
CA LEU A 8 -6.45 22.33 -1.25
C LEU A 8 -6.68 21.02 -2.01
N THR A 9 -5.66 20.16 -2.06
CA THR A 9 -5.78 18.83 -2.65
C THR A 9 -5.61 17.81 -1.54
N THR A 10 -6.66 17.04 -1.27
CA THR A 10 -6.61 15.89 -0.37
C THR A 10 -6.51 14.63 -1.22
N GLN A 11 -5.64 13.70 -0.81
CA GLN A 11 -5.48 12.41 -1.47
C GLN A 11 -5.80 11.30 -0.47
N ASP A 12 -6.84 10.54 -0.79
CA ASP A 12 -7.26 9.38 -0.01
C ASP A 12 -7.24 8.11 -0.86
N PHE A 13 -7.24 6.96 -0.21
CA PHE A 13 -7.38 5.67 -0.87
C PHE A 13 -8.83 5.17 -0.78
N THR A 14 -9.29 4.59 -1.88
CA THR A 14 -10.49 3.76 -1.92
C THR A 14 -10.28 2.43 -1.21
N ASP A 15 -11.34 1.67 -0.97
CA ASP A 15 -11.25 0.30 -0.45
C ASP A 15 -10.31 -0.57 -1.30
N VAL A 16 -10.35 -0.43 -2.64
CA VAL A 16 -9.44 -1.12 -3.56
C VAL A 16 -8.00 -0.64 -3.38
N GLY A 17 -7.80 0.67 -3.19
CA GLY A 17 -6.50 1.26 -2.90
C GLY A 17 -5.90 0.73 -1.59
N ASN A 18 -6.72 0.62 -0.54
CA ASN A 18 -6.33 0.07 0.76
C ASN A 18 -5.94 -1.40 0.67
N VAL A 19 -6.69 -2.21 -0.09
CA VAL A 19 -6.30 -3.61 -0.38
C VAL A 19 -4.98 -3.65 -1.14
N GLY A 20 -4.78 -2.78 -2.12
CA GLY A 20 -3.53 -2.64 -2.86
C GLY A 20 -2.33 -2.31 -1.97
N VAL A 21 -2.49 -1.35 -1.05
CA VAL A 21 -1.47 -1.01 -0.04
C VAL A 21 -1.17 -2.22 0.86
N GLY A 22 -2.21 -2.93 1.31
CA GLY A 22 -2.06 -4.13 2.11
C GLY A 22 -1.25 -5.20 1.39
N LEU A 23 -1.60 -5.54 0.15
CA LEU A 23 -0.87 -6.52 -0.66
C LEU A 23 0.57 -6.08 -0.95
N PHE A 24 0.79 -4.79 -1.20
CA PHE A 24 2.11 -4.23 -1.44
C PHE A 24 3.04 -4.36 -0.24
N ILE A 25 2.55 -4.09 0.97
CA ILE A 25 3.34 -4.17 2.21
C ILE A 25 3.46 -5.61 2.72
N CYS A 26 2.35 -6.35 2.74
CA CYS A 26 2.32 -7.71 3.29
C CYS A 26 3.01 -8.73 2.38
N GLY A 27 2.99 -8.53 1.05
CA GLY A 27 3.66 -9.42 0.09
C GLY A 27 5.15 -9.69 0.40
N PRO A 28 6.02 -8.67 0.50
CA PRO A 28 7.44 -8.86 0.76
C PRO A 28 7.72 -9.36 2.19
N ILE A 29 6.91 -8.95 3.17
CA ILE A 29 7.01 -9.45 4.55
C ILE A 29 6.72 -10.96 4.57
N PHE A 30 5.63 -11.37 3.92
CA PHE A 30 5.24 -12.76 3.81
C PHE A 30 6.29 -13.59 3.06
N SER A 31 6.76 -13.12 1.89
CA SER A 31 7.85 -13.78 1.15
C SER A 31 9.12 -13.90 1.99
N GLY A 32 9.47 -12.89 2.79
CA GLY A 32 10.62 -12.93 3.69
C GLY A 32 10.49 -14.00 4.77
N LEU A 33 9.32 -14.14 5.39
CA LEU A 33 9.04 -15.20 6.35
C LEU A 33 9.12 -16.59 5.73
N CYS A 34 8.55 -16.77 4.52
CA CYS A 34 8.64 -18.03 3.79
C CYS A 34 10.08 -18.35 3.35
N TYR A 35 10.91 -17.34 3.09
CA TYR A 35 12.33 -17.54 2.82
C TYR A 35 13.09 -18.02 4.05
N VAL A 36 12.80 -17.48 5.25
CA VAL A 36 13.36 -18.01 6.50
C VAL A 36 12.93 -19.46 6.71
N TRP A 37 11.66 -19.78 6.44
CA TRP A 37 11.17 -21.16 6.48
C TRP A 37 11.90 -22.07 5.48
N LEU A 38 12.12 -21.61 4.24
CA LEU A 38 12.88 -22.35 3.23
C LEU A 38 14.31 -22.65 3.72
N LEU A 39 14.99 -21.66 4.30
CA LEU A 39 16.34 -21.85 4.83
C LEU A 39 16.35 -22.87 5.98
N SER A 40 15.34 -22.84 6.85
CA SER A 40 15.18 -23.84 7.91
C SER A 40 15.04 -25.24 7.34
N GLU A 41 14.20 -25.41 6.31
CA GLU A 41 13.97 -26.70 5.65
C GLU A 41 15.24 -27.23 4.98
N MET A 42 15.99 -26.35 4.30
CA MET A 42 17.26 -26.70 3.66
C MET A 42 18.37 -27.04 4.66
N SER A 43 18.33 -26.47 5.87
CA SER A 43 19.32 -26.73 6.92
C SER A 43 19.11 -28.06 7.64
N ASN A 44 17.91 -28.65 7.55
CA ASN A 44 17.58 -29.94 8.14
C ASN A 44 17.98 -31.07 7.19
N SER A 45 18.94 -31.92 7.56
CA SER A 45 19.41 -33.07 6.76
C SER A 45 18.44 -34.27 6.70
N SER A 46 17.16 -34.07 6.99
CA SER A 46 16.15 -35.13 6.95
C SER A 46 15.73 -35.43 5.50
N TYR A 47 15.41 -36.69 5.21
CA TYR A 47 15.10 -37.18 3.86
C TYR A 47 13.77 -36.64 3.27
N ASP A 48 12.93 -36.00 4.10
CA ASP A 48 11.60 -35.49 3.73
C ASP A 48 11.59 -33.95 3.71
N GLN A 49 12.50 -33.36 2.93
CA GLN A 49 12.58 -31.91 2.76
C GLN A 49 11.43 -31.41 1.89
N HIS A 50 10.46 -30.71 2.48
CA HIS A 50 9.34 -30.10 1.75
C HIS A 50 9.68 -28.69 1.24
N VAL A 51 10.78 -28.55 0.51
CA VAL A 51 11.26 -27.26 -0.03
C VAL A 51 10.33 -26.63 -1.08
N GLY A 52 9.47 -27.43 -1.72
CA GLY A 52 8.56 -26.95 -2.77
C GLY A 52 7.47 -26.00 -2.25
N LEU A 53 6.97 -26.24 -1.04
CA LEU A 53 5.90 -25.43 -0.46
C LEU A 53 6.37 -24.02 -0.06
N PRO A 54 7.49 -23.84 0.69
CA PRO A 54 8.05 -22.52 0.95
C PRO A 54 8.34 -21.73 -0.33
N TRP A 55 8.88 -22.39 -1.37
CA TRP A 55 9.13 -21.76 -2.67
C TRP A 55 7.86 -21.22 -3.33
N ALA A 56 6.79 -22.01 -3.36
CA ALA A 56 5.51 -21.58 -3.91
C ALA A 56 4.93 -20.38 -3.14
N MET A 57 5.07 -20.37 -1.80
CA MET A 57 4.61 -19.27 -0.97
C MET A 57 5.42 -17.98 -1.16
N ILE A 58 6.74 -18.09 -1.38
CA ILE A 58 7.59 -16.93 -1.74
C ILE A 58 7.10 -16.30 -3.04
N PHE A 59 6.83 -17.12 -4.07
CA PHE A 59 6.27 -16.65 -5.34
C PHE A 59 4.90 -15.99 -5.17
N LEU A 60 4.03 -16.57 -4.35
CA LEU A 60 2.71 -16.01 -4.06
C LEU A 60 2.82 -14.62 -3.42
N GLY A 61 3.71 -14.44 -2.44
CA GLY A 61 3.97 -13.12 -1.84
C GLY A 61 4.54 -12.12 -2.83
N GLY A 62 5.37 -12.56 -3.78
CA GLY A 62 5.86 -11.75 -4.89
C GLY A 62 4.74 -11.28 -5.84
N ILE A 63 3.83 -12.19 -6.20
CA ILE A 63 2.64 -11.87 -7.02
C ILE A 63 1.73 -10.90 -6.26
N ALA A 64 1.51 -11.11 -4.96
CA ALA A 64 0.73 -10.20 -4.13
C ALA A 64 1.32 -8.79 -4.12
N ASN A 65 2.64 -8.65 -3.96
CA ASN A 65 3.30 -7.34 -4.04
C ASN A 65 3.13 -6.69 -5.43
N LEU A 66 3.34 -7.47 -6.50
CA LEU A 66 3.22 -6.99 -7.88
C LEU A 66 1.79 -6.53 -8.22
N LEU A 67 0.76 -7.21 -7.70
CA LEU A 67 -0.65 -6.83 -7.86
C LEU A 67 -1.05 -5.68 -6.93
N GLY A 68 -0.42 -5.55 -5.77
CA GLY A 68 -0.65 -4.45 -4.83
C GLY A 68 -0.30 -3.09 -5.43
N PHE A 69 0.79 -3.02 -6.21
CA PHE A 69 1.23 -1.80 -6.88
C PHE A 69 0.16 -1.13 -7.77
N PRO A 70 -0.40 -1.80 -8.79
CA PRO A 70 -1.43 -1.20 -9.64
C PRO A 70 -2.73 -0.94 -8.88
N MET A 71 -3.13 -1.80 -7.93
CA MET A 71 -4.33 -1.56 -7.13
C MET A 71 -4.20 -0.32 -6.25
N MET A 72 -3.03 -0.09 -5.65
CA MET A 72 -2.73 1.13 -4.90
C MET A 72 -2.80 2.37 -5.80
N LEU A 73 -2.31 2.29 -7.05
CA LEU A 73 -2.32 3.43 -7.98
C LEU A 73 -3.72 3.76 -8.49
N VAL A 74 -4.47 2.74 -8.93
CA VAL A 74 -5.84 2.91 -9.45
C VAL A 74 -6.80 3.30 -8.33
N GLY A 75 -6.55 2.84 -7.10
CA GLY A 75 -7.40 3.11 -5.96
C GLY A 75 -7.25 4.49 -5.33
N ARG A 76 -6.56 5.46 -5.96
CA ARG A 76 -6.40 6.83 -5.45
C ARG A 76 -7.60 7.69 -5.79
N LYS A 77 -8.11 8.42 -4.79
CA LYS A 77 -9.10 9.49 -4.95
C LYS A 77 -8.44 10.82 -4.65
N TYR A 78 -8.72 11.80 -5.51
CA TYR A 78 -8.25 13.17 -5.38
C TYR A 78 -9.47 14.07 -5.22
N GLU A 79 -9.54 14.77 -4.08
CA GLU A 79 -10.53 15.80 -3.85
C GLU A 79 -9.85 17.16 -3.94
N HIS A 80 -10.36 18.01 -4.84
CA HIS A 80 -9.85 19.36 -5.05
C HIS A 80 -10.90 20.37 -4.58
N ILE A 81 -10.57 21.12 -3.53
CA ILE A 81 -11.41 22.23 -3.05
C ILE A 81 -10.74 23.52 -3.50
N ALA A 82 -11.34 24.19 -4.49
CA ALA A 82 -10.93 25.50 -4.93
C ALA A 82 -11.81 26.55 -4.24
N ALA A 83 -11.21 27.36 -3.36
CA ALA A 83 -11.94 28.40 -2.64
C ALA A 83 -11.09 29.67 -2.50
N PRO A 84 -11.73 30.85 -2.44
CA PRO A 84 -11.03 32.10 -2.19
C PRO A 84 -10.38 32.07 -0.80
N LEU A 85 -9.15 32.58 -0.72
CA LEU A 85 -8.29 32.54 0.48
C LEU A 85 -8.97 33.08 1.75
N ALA A 86 -9.82 34.11 1.59
CA ALA A 86 -10.56 34.72 2.70
C ALA A 86 -11.58 33.78 3.35
N GLU A 87 -12.16 32.86 2.57
CA GLU A 87 -13.18 31.92 3.06
C GLU A 87 -12.55 30.66 3.66
N GLN A 88 -11.42 30.21 3.12
CA GLN A 88 -10.64 29.09 3.67
C GLN A 88 -10.00 29.45 5.02
N ALA A 89 -9.43 30.65 5.16
CA ALA A 89 -8.85 31.11 6.42
C ALA A 89 -9.89 31.20 7.55
N LYS A 90 -11.15 31.51 7.22
CA LYS A 90 -12.25 31.52 8.19
C LYS A 90 -12.63 30.10 8.63
N LYS A 91 -12.76 29.16 7.69
CA LYS A 91 -13.08 27.75 8.01
C LYS A 91 -11.97 27.05 8.80
N THR A 92 -10.69 27.36 8.54
CA THR A 92 -9.57 26.82 9.33
C THR A 92 -9.57 27.35 10.78
N ASN A 93 -10.05 28.57 11.02
CA ASN A 93 -10.11 29.17 12.35
C ASN A 93 -11.37 28.79 13.17
N GLU A 94 -12.42 28.29 12.51
CA GLU A 94 -13.65 27.82 13.18
C GLU A 94 -13.65 26.30 13.43
N GLY A 95 -12.61 25.59 12.98
CA GLY A 95 -12.48 24.12 13.05
C GLY A 95 -11.64 23.58 14.22
N TRP A 96 -11.51 24.32 15.32
CA TRP A 96 -10.88 23.87 16.57
C TRP A 96 -11.80 24.09 17.77
#